data_AF-A0A3T0RUA1-F1
#
_entry.id   AF-A0A3T0RUA1-F1
#
_cell.length_a   1.000
_cell.length_b   1.000
_cell.length_c   1.000
_cell.angle_alpha   90.00
_cell.angle_beta   90.00
_cell.angle_gamma   90.00
#
_symmetry.space_group_name_H-M   'P 1'
#
loop_
_entity.id
_entity.type
_entity.pdbx_description
1 polymer ?
#
loop_
_entity_poly.entity_id
_entity_poly.type
_entity_poly.pdbx_seq_one_letter_code
_entity_poly.pdbx_strand_id
1 'polypeptide(L)'
;MNQSQIAGKWKEIKGEIRKAWGDLTDDQLEQTKGNMESISGLIQQKFGLTKEQASAKLNSVYSKFDSAAESAKDSLRKSNERDRDNLN
;
A
#
# COMPACT_ATOMS: atom_id res chain seq x y z
N MET A 1 6.67 -8.45 -2.81
CA MET A 1 5.18 -8.42 -2.76
C MET A 1 4.63 -8.95 -4.08
N ASN A 2 3.52 -9.69 -4.06
CA ASN A 2 2.89 -10.23 -5.26
C ASN A 2 1.98 -9.16 -5.90
N GLN A 3 2.20 -8.85 -7.19
CA GLN A 3 1.41 -7.87 -7.95
C GLN A 3 -0.10 -8.17 -7.93
N SER A 4 -0.48 -9.45 -7.81
CA SER A 4 -1.88 -9.88 -7.77
C SER A 4 -2.67 -9.38 -6.56
N GLN A 5 -2.01 -9.17 -5.41
CA GLN A 5 -2.67 -8.65 -4.21
C GLN A 5 -2.89 -7.13 -4.28
N ILE A 6 -2.04 -6.43 -5.04
CA ILE A 6 -2.09 -4.98 -5.20
C ILE A 6 -3.37 -4.57 -5.92
N ALA A 7 -3.81 -5.33 -6.93
CA ALA A 7 -5.02 -5.02 -7.69
C ALA A 7 -6.28 -4.99 -6.80
N GLY A 8 -6.42 -5.93 -5.85
CA GLY A 8 -7.59 -5.98 -4.96
C GLY A 8 -7.61 -4.87 -3.91
N LYS A 9 -6.44 -4.40 -3.48
CA LYS A 9 -6.29 -3.33 -2.46
C LYS A 9 -5.84 -2.00 -3.05
N TRP A 10 -5.88 -1.86 -4.38
CA TRP A 10 -5.33 -0.70 -5.09
C TRP A 10 -5.95 0.61 -4.60
N LYS A 11 -7.26 0.61 -4.36
CA LYS A 11 -8.01 1.79 -3.89
C LYS A 11 -7.56 2.27 -2.51
N GLU A 12 -7.13 1.39 -1.62
CA GLU A 12 -6.59 1.77 -0.31
C GLU A 12 -5.15 2.27 -0.44
N ILE A 13 -4.34 1.52 -1.21
CA ILE A 13 -2.95 1.87 -1.50
C ILE A 13 -2.84 3.23 -2.18
N LYS A 14 -3.71 3.54 -3.15
CA LYS A 14 -3.71 4.86 -3.82
C LYS A 14 -3.92 6.00 -2.82
N GLY A 15 -4.75 5.78 -1.80
CA GLY A 15 -4.97 6.76 -0.73
C GLY A 15 -3.72 6.99 0.11
N GLU A 16 -3.02 5.93 0.47
CA GLU A 16 -1.74 6.00 1.19
C GLU A 16 -0.64 6.67 0.36
N ILE A 17 -0.56 6.34 -0.94
CA ILE A 17 0.34 7.00 -1.89
C ILE A 17 -0.01 8.50 -1.96
N ARG A 18 -1.28 8.86 -2.17
CA ARG A 18 -1.71 10.27 -2.19
C ARG A 18 -1.30 11.02 -0.92
N LYS A 19 -1.44 10.41 0.26
CA LYS A 19 -0.96 11.00 1.53
C LYS A 19 0.56 11.14 1.57
N ALA A 20 1.31 10.14 1.09
CA ALA A 20 2.76 10.13 1.13
C ALA A 20 3.41 11.13 0.16
N TRP A 21 2.76 11.44 -0.97
CA TRP A 21 3.30 12.34 -1.99
C TRP A 21 2.59 13.67 -2.11
N GLY A 22 1.37 13.86 -1.59
CA GLY A 22 0.64 15.15 -1.49
C GLY A 22 0.26 15.83 -2.82
N ASP A 23 1.23 15.96 -3.72
CA ASP A 23 1.19 16.52 -5.06
C ASP A 23 0.58 15.56 -6.11
N LEU A 24 0.56 14.26 -5.80
CA LEU A 24 -0.08 13.27 -6.66
C LEU A 24 -1.59 13.31 -6.44
N THR A 25 -2.33 13.47 -7.55
CA THR A 25 -3.78 13.44 -7.53
C THR A 25 -4.31 12.01 -7.65
N ASP A 26 -5.52 11.81 -7.14
CA ASP A 26 -6.22 10.52 -7.18
C ASP A 26 -6.42 10.01 -8.61
N ASP A 27 -6.66 10.92 -9.56
CA ASP A 27 -6.84 10.64 -10.98
C ASP A 27 -5.55 10.13 -11.64
N GLN A 28 -4.43 10.81 -11.40
CA GLN A 28 -3.12 10.39 -11.93
C GLN A 28 -2.73 9.00 -11.43
N LEU A 29 -3.00 8.70 -10.16
CA LEU A 29 -2.79 7.36 -9.63
C LEU A 29 -3.75 6.37 -10.29
N GLU A 30 -5.02 6.71 -10.46
CA GLU A 30 -6.01 5.85 -11.10
C GLU A 30 -5.62 5.41 -12.52
N GLN A 31 -5.05 6.32 -13.31
CA GLN A 31 -4.56 6.03 -14.66
C GLN A 31 -3.48 4.94 -14.68
N THR A 32 -2.72 4.78 -13.58
CA THR A 32 -1.71 3.71 -13.46
C THR A 32 -2.33 2.34 -13.16
N LYS A 33 -3.61 2.27 -12.75
CA LYS A 33 -4.32 1.03 -12.36
C LYS A 33 -3.56 0.16 -11.35
N GLY A 34 -2.69 0.75 -10.54
CA GLY A 34 -1.87 0.03 -9.57
C GLY A 34 -0.62 -0.63 -10.13
N ASN A 35 -0.22 -0.27 -11.35
CA ASN A 35 1.04 -0.70 -11.92
C ASN A 35 2.21 0.05 -11.26
N MET A 36 3.06 -0.69 -10.54
CA MET A 36 4.23 -0.15 -9.84
C MET A 36 5.19 0.61 -10.77
N GLU A 37 5.41 0.14 -11.99
CA GLU A 37 6.29 0.81 -12.95
C GLU A 37 5.68 2.13 -13.42
N SER A 38 4.38 2.14 -13.74
CA SER A 38 3.66 3.36 -14.12
C SER A 38 3.68 4.39 -13.01
N ILE A 39 3.45 3.99 -11.75
CA ILE A 39 3.49 4.91 -10.60
C ILE A 39 4.91 5.45 -10.39
N SER A 40 5.93 4.58 -10.49
CA SER A 40 7.33 5.00 -10.39
C SER A 40 7.69 6.00 -11.48
N GLY A 41 7.27 5.79 -12.73
CA GLY A 41 7.47 6.73 -13.83
C GLY A 41 6.78 8.07 -13.56
N LEU A 42 5.55 8.05 -13.04
CA LEU A 42 4.80 9.26 -12.66
C LEU A 42 5.54 10.06 -11.57
N ILE A 43 6.06 9.38 -10.55
CA ILE A 43 6.84 10.00 -9.47
C ILE A 43 8.15 10.59 -10.00
N GLN A 44 8.87 9.86 -10.87
CA GLN A 44 10.10 10.35 -11.49
C GLN A 44 9.85 11.62 -12.31
N GLN A 45 8.76 11.66 -13.10
CA GLN A 45 8.39 12.83 -13.91
C GLN A 45 7.93 14.02 -13.05
N LYS A 46 7.12 13.78 -12.02
CA LYS A 46 6.55 14.83 -11.15
C LYS A 46 7.56 15.44 -10.19
N PHE A 47 8.36 14.60 -9.55
CA PHE A 47 9.27 15.01 -8.48
C PHE A 47 10.74 15.08 -8.91
N GLY A 48 11.05 14.71 -10.16
CA GLY A 48 12.43 14.65 -10.65
C GLY A 48 13.30 13.64 -9.90
N LEU A 49 12.69 12.61 -9.31
CA LEU A 49 13.39 11.59 -8.53
C LEU A 49 14.05 10.55 -9.43
N THR A 50 15.11 9.92 -8.94
CA THR A 50 15.69 8.76 -9.63
C THR A 50 14.78 7.53 -9.50
N LYS A 51 14.92 6.57 -10.42
CA LYS A 51 14.20 5.28 -10.36
C LYS A 51 14.36 4.59 -9.01
N GLU A 52 15.55 4.65 -8.42
CA GLU A 52 15.85 4.09 -7.10
C GLU A 52 15.09 4.80 -5.98
N GLN A 53 15.11 6.14 -5.97
CA GLN A 53 14.37 6.91 -4.96
C GLN A 53 12.85 6.69 -5.06
N ALA A 54 12.32 6.70 -6.29
CA ALA A 54 10.90 6.43 -6.54
C ALA A 54 10.54 5.02 -6.05
N SER A 55 11.31 4.00 -6.44
CA SER A 55 11.10 2.61 -6.03
C SER A 55 11.20 2.40 -4.52
N ALA A 56 12.21 3.00 -3.87
CA ALA A 56 12.40 2.89 -2.43
C ALA A 56 11.24 3.50 -1.64
N LYS A 57 10.78 4.69 -2.03
CA LYS A 57 9.59 5.32 -1.43
C LYS A 57 8.33 4.49 -1.68
N LEU A 58 8.14 3.99 -2.90
CA LEU A 58 7.01 3.12 -3.25
C LEU A 58 6.98 1.87 -2.38
N ASN A 59 8.11 1.18 -2.28
CA ASN A 59 8.28 0.01 -1.43
C ASN A 59 8.00 0.30 0.04
N SER A 60 8.41 1.48 0.54
CA SER A 60 8.14 1.90 1.92
C SER A 60 6.63 2.05 2.19
N VAL A 61 5.89 2.66 1.27
CA VAL A 61 4.42 2.80 1.41
C VAL A 61 3.75 1.44 1.39
N TYR A 62 4.13 0.58 0.45
CA TYR A 62 3.63 -0.78 0.38
C TYR A 62 3.91 -1.58 1.65
N SER A 63 5.16 -1.56 2.14
CA SER A 63 5.56 -2.27 3.35
C SER A 63 4.80 -1.79 4.58
N LYS A 64 4.59 -0.48 4.74
CA LYS A 64 3.80 0.07 5.84
C LYS A 64 2.34 -0.40 5.78
N PHE A 65 1.77 -0.42 4.58
CA PHE A 65 0.39 -0.86 4.38
C PHE A 65 0.21 -2.36 4.69
N ASP A 66 1.14 -3.21 4.26
CA ASP A 66 1.10 -4.64 4.53
C ASP A 66 1.28 -4.95 6.03
N SER A 67 2.25 -4.30 6.68
CA SER A 67 2.46 -4.46 8.13
C SER A 67 1.30 -3.94 8.97
N ALA A 68 0.67 -2.83 8.58
CA ALA A 68 -0.52 -2.31 9.26
C ALA A 68 -1.72 -3.27 9.10
N ALA A 69 -1.92 -3.82 7.90
CA ALA A 69 -2.97 -4.78 7.64
C ALA A 69 -2.76 -6.12 8.38
N GLU A 70 -1.52 -6.62 8.45
CA GLU A 70 -1.19 -7.84 9.19
C GLU A 70 -1.35 -7.67 10.70
N SER A 71 -0.92 -6.53 11.27
CA SER A 71 -1.11 -6.26 12.71
C SER A 71 -2.60 -6.13 13.09
N ALA A 72 -3.42 -5.55 12.20
CA ALA A 72 -4.86 -5.49 12.38
C ALA A 72 -5.54 -6.88 12.32
N LYS A 73 -5.09 -7.76 11.41
CA LYS A 73 -5.59 -9.15 11.34
C LYS A 73 -5.15 -9.99 12.54
N ASP A 74 -3.89 -9.84 12.98
CA ASP A 74 -3.36 -10.58 14.13
C ASP A 74 -4.13 -10.25 15.42
N SER A 75 -4.39 -8.97 15.65
CA SER A 75 -5.18 -8.51 16.80
C SER A 75 -6.64 -9.00 16.76
N LEU A 76 -7.27 -9.08 15.58
CA LEU A 76 -8.59 -9.68 15.41
C LEU A 76 -8.60 -11.20 15.66
N ARG A 77 -7.57 -11.93 15.18
CA ARG A 77 -7.44 -13.37 15.39
C ARG A 77 -7.27 -13.73 16.87
N LYS A 78 -6.43 -12.96 17.59
CA LYS A 78 -6.18 -13.15 19.03
C LYS A 78 -7.38 -12.82 19.92
N SER A 79 -8.37 -12.08 19.41
CA SER A 79 -9.61 -11.83 20.14
C SER A 79 -10.55 -13.03 20.03
N ASN A 80 -10.77 -13.56 18.82
CA ASN A 80 -11.66 -14.70 18.59
C ASN A 80 -11.18 -16.04 19.21
N GLU A 81 -9.87 -16.23 19.40
CA GLU A 81 -9.34 -17.43 20.06
C GLU A 81 -9.54 -17.39 21.58
N ARG A 82 -9.61 -16.20 22.21
CA ARG A 82 -9.83 -16.08 23.66
C ARG A 82 -11.26 -16.43 24.10
N ASP A 83 -12.25 -16.21 23.24
CA ASP A 83 -13.64 -16.56 23.53
C ASP A 83 -13.92 -18.08 23.40
N ARG A 84 -13.11 -18.83 22.64
CA ARG A 84 -13.27 -20.29 22.50
C ARG A 84 -12.66 -21.10 23.65
N ASP A 85 -11.61 -20.60 24.29
CA ASP A 85 -10.89 -21.33 25.35
C ASP A 85 -11.61 -21.27 26.71
N ASN A 86 -12.57 -20.36 26.88
CA ASN A 86 -13.34 -20.18 28.12
C ASN A 86 -14.67 -20.97 28.17
N LEU A 87 -14.88 -21.92 27.23
CA LEU A 87 -16.08 -22.75 27.13
C LEU A 87 -15.79 -24.26 27.28
N ASN A 88 -14.67 -24.63 27.92
CA ASN A 88 -14.36 -26.02 28.26
C ASN A 88 -14.09 -26.20 29.76
#